data_AF-A0A403T8H4-F1
#
_entry.id   AF-A0A403T8H4-F1
#
_cell.length_a   1.000
_cell.length_b   1.000
_cell.length_c   1.000
_cell.angle_alpha   90.00
_cell.angle_beta   90.00
_cell.angle_gamma   90.00
#
_symmetry.space_group_name_H-M   'P 1'
#
loop_
_entity.id
_entity.type
_entity.pdbx_description
1 polymer ?
#
loop_
_entity_poly.entity_id
_entity_poly.type
_entity_poly.pdbx_seq_one_letter_code
_entity_poly.pdbx_strand_id
1 'polypeptide(L)'
;MATLKSNALVKVLVPAVLLGAAGIGMRACTSGTPEKAATQQVTLPQLTPEQLRELGIEGDTPQDTLNTLVGKLGEVQRQQGDIMKENRELKEENRKLQASNGQVDQRIADAVSDAEDRTQKALAQQKTTLTDQFNAMLAGLAPGGASSSTTTAQTGGDIPVGLGLEPGFSGGGDADGFRWLDPQDGVPAEQQGGQGQTPHFATSFLEDNPITREKNALERNANHRQGLDQLHLNVNYSLKTLVEALDGAGLGFDLIIDETGGPSAELKWADILQAVSGWSRRLPFGKDKDLPGPDYNSGGTLTLRLFVNKGFTQTLANFHIPSLSGIAVIPFSGHIVPNKPYESVITSAFNVRFIPENSGSVIVNPPLIRMGHFYASYKETLSRQVPFTVTAQQNTGTGLVPPFIAPLNIKFKTNGLQLADNGRSVVLYNTKGQPTGMKLSVSDTDSGKSVIFDTAMKMGDMNMGSDATGTVLKNYIAKVETIPGEPLNVGEFSVAMTVVVTYI
;
A
#
# COMPACT_ATOMS: atom_id res chain seq x y z
N MET A 1 30.40 -3.48 -46.28
CA MET A 1 29.17 -3.60 -47.09
C MET A 1 28.84 -5.07 -47.25
N ALA A 2 27.75 -5.54 -46.64
CA ALA A 2 27.23 -6.89 -46.85
C ALA A 2 25.79 -6.76 -47.33
N THR A 3 25.51 -7.31 -48.50
CA THR A 3 24.23 -7.24 -49.20
C THR A 3 23.29 -8.33 -48.68
N LEU A 4 22.09 -7.92 -48.24
CA LEU A 4 21.02 -8.83 -47.83
C LEU A 4 20.44 -9.55 -49.05
N LYS A 5 20.57 -10.88 -49.07
CA LYS A 5 19.99 -11.76 -50.10
C LYS A 5 18.51 -11.99 -49.77
N SER A 6 17.59 -11.49 -50.61
CA SER A 6 16.13 -11.58 -50.35
C SER A 6 15.63 -13.02 -50.43
N ASN A 7 14.88 -13.46 -49.43
CA ASN A 7 14.34 -14.82 -49.34
C ASN A 7 13.02 -14.91 -50.13
N ALA A 8 13.01 -15.68 -51.23
CA ALA A 8 11.89 -15.79 -52.16
C ALA A 8 10.59 -16.32 -51.51
N LEU A 9 10.71 -17.02 -50.39
CA LEU A 9 9.58 -17.54 -49.61
C LEU A 9 8.65 -16.42 -49.09
N VAL A 10 9.22 -15.30 -48.64
CA VAL A 10 8.45 -14.17 -48.09
C VAL A 10 7.68 -13.45 -49.19
N LYS A 11 8.21 -13.41 -50.41
CA LYS A 11 7.55 -12.80 -51.58
C LYS A 11 6.31 -13.58 -52.05
N VAL A 12 6.20 -14.87 -51.72
CA VAL A 12 5.05 -15.71 -52.09
C VAL A 12 4.04 -15.83 -50.94
N LEU A 13 4.52 -15.86 -49.69
CA LEU A 13 3.67 -16.06 -48.52
C LEU A 13 2.84 -14.82 -48.16
N VAL A 14 3.41 -13.62 -48.31
CA VAL A 14 2.71 -12.36 -47.99
C VAL A 14 1.51 -12.10 -48.92
N PRO A 15 1.61 -12.26 -50.25
CA PRO A 15 0.43 -12.14 -51.12
C PRO A 15 -0.64 -13.21 -50.87
N ALA A 16 -0.24 -14.45 -50.55
CA ALA A 16 -1.17 -15.55 -50.31
C ALA A 16 -2.02 -15.34 -49.05
N VAL A 17 -1.41 -14.81 -47.98
CA VAL A 17 -2.12 -14.49 -46.73
C VAL A 17 -3.08 -13.31 -46.92
N LEU A 18 -2.69 -12.30 -47.70
CA LEU A 18 -3.56 -11.15 -48.01
C LEU A 18 -4.76 -11.55 -48.89
N LEU A 19 -4.58 -12.46 -49.85
CA LEU A 19 -5.68 -13.00 -50.66
C LEU A 19 -6.61 -13.89 -49.85
N GLY A 20 -6.08 -14.65 -48.88
CA GLY A 20 -6.89 -15.44 -47.94
C GLY A 20 -7.78 -14.57 -47.06
N ALA A 21 -7.25 -13.46 -46.54
CA ALA A 21 -8.02 -12.49 -45.75
C ALA A 21 -9.12 -11.79 -46.58
N ALA A 22 -8.86 -11.46 -47.85
CA ALA A 22 -9.85 -10.87 -48.74
C ALA A 22 -10.99 -11.84 -49.12
N GLY A 23 -10.69 -13.14 -49.26
CA GLY A 23 -11.69 -14.18 -49.57
C GLY A 23 -12.68 -14.44 -48.44
N ILE A 24 -12.26 -14.27 -47.18
CA ILE A 24 -13.13 -14.45 -46.01
C ILE A 24 -14.04 -13.22 -45.81
N GLY A 25 -13.60 -12.03 -46.22
CA GLY A 25 -14.41 -10.81 -46.16
C GLY A 25 -15.59 -10.77 -47.15
N MET A 26 -15.46 -11.39 -48.33
CA MET A 26 -16.51 -11.34 -49.37
C MET A 26 -17.65 -12.36 -49.17
N ARG A 27 -17.52 -13.35 -48.28
CA ARG A 27 -18.61 -14.30 -47.98
C ARG A 27 -19.55 -13.87 -46.85
N ALA A 28 -19.25 -12.75 -46.18
CA ALA A 28 -20.04 -12.20 -45.07
C ALA A 28 -21.11 -11.18 -45.51
N CYS A 29 -21.26 -10.91 -46.82
CA CYS A 29 -22.29 -10.03 -47.36
C CYS A 29 -22.97 -10.67 -48.58
N THR A 30 -23.77 -11.71 -48.33
CA THR A 30 -24.81 -12.14 -49.27
C THR A 30 -26.04 -12.54 -48.46
N SER A 31 -27.09 -11.75 -48.67
CA SER A 31 -28.41 -11.88 -48.06
C SER A 31 -29.19 -13.01 -48.74
N GLY A 32 -29.49 -14.06 -47.98
CA GLY A 32 -30.38 -15.17 -48.37
C GLY A 32 -31.63 -15.21 -47.48
N THR A 33 -32.79 -15.20 -48.15
CA THR A 33 -34.20 -15.34 -47.74
C THR A 33 -34.44 -16.51 -46.77
N PRO A 34 -35.45 -16.46 -45.87
CA PRO A 34 -35.66 -17.49 -44.84
C PRO A 34 -36.23 -18.78 -45.44
N GLU A 35 -35.49 -19.87 -45.34
CA GLU A 35 -35.96 -21.23 -45.62
C GLU A 35 -36.32 -21.93 -44.30
N LYS A 36 -37.50 -22.55 -44.29
CA LYS A 36 -38.10 -23.25 -43.15
C LYS A 36 -37.17 -24.36 -42.62
N ALA A 37 -36.66 -24.18 -41.40
CA ALA A 37 -36.04 -25.27 -40.66
C ALA A 37 -37.13 -26.19 -40.10
N ALA A 38 -37.11 -27.44 -40.59
CA ALA A 38 -37.89 -28.54 -40.06
C ALA A 38 -37.53 -28.84 -38.60
N THR A 39 -38.56 -29.02 -37.78
CA THR A 39 -38.50 -29.58 -36.44
C THR A 39 -37.85 -30.95 -36.44
N GLN A 40 -36.63 -31.06 -35.90
CA GLN A 40 -36.07 -32.33 -35.42
C GLN A 40 -36.41 -32.49 -33.93
N GLN A 41 -37.30 -33.43 -33.65
CA GLN A 41 -37.61 -33.93 -32.32
C GLN A 41 -36.41 -34.68 -31.76
N VAL A 42 -35.90 -34.24 -30.62
CA VAL A 42 -34.98 -35.03 -29.80
C VAL A 42 -35.83 -36.01 -28.99
N THR A 43 -35.80 -37.29 -29.39
CA THR A 43 -36.37 -38.41 -28.65
C THR A 43 -35.68 -38.56 -27.29
N LEU A 44 -36.45 -38.39 -26.21
CA LEU A 44 -36.03 -38.76 -24.85
C LEU A 44 -35.89 -40.30 -24.74
N PRO A 45 -34.92 -40.82 -23.97
CA PRO A 45 -34.88 -42.24 -23.61
C PRO A 45 -36.10 -42.61 -22.76
N GLN A 46 -36.89 -43.58 -23.20
CA GLN A 46 -37.99 -44.15 -22.42
C GLN A 46 -37.42 -45.01 -21.29
N LEU A 47 -37.66 -44.59 -20.04
CA LEU A 47 -37.46 -45.43 -18.86
C LEU A 47 -38.58 -46.47 -18.80
N THR A 48 -38.21 -47.75 -18.68
CA THR A 48 -39.11 -48.90 -18.66
C THR A 48 -39.93 -48.99 -17.36
N PRO A 49 -41.19 -49.45 -17.43
CA PRO A 49 -42.16 -49.44 -16.32
C PRO A 49 -41.83 -50.35 -15.13
N GLU A 50 -40.68 -51.02 -15.11
CA GLU A 50 -40.27 -51.90 -14.01
C GLU A 50 -39.48 -51.16 -12.91
N GLN A 51 -38.86 -50.01 -13.20
CA GLN A 51 -38.10 -49.23 -12.20
C GLN A 51 -38.97 -48.28 -11.38
N LEU A 52 -40.21 -48.03 -11.81
CA LEU A 52 -41.22 -47.28 -11.05
C LEU A 52 -41.94 -48.14 -10.00
N ARG A 53 -41.73 -49.48 -10.01
CA ARG A 53 -42.37 -50.41 -9.06
C ARG A 53 -41.57 -50.63 -7.78
N GLU A 54 -40.36 -50.07 -7.68
CA GLU A 54 -39.48 -50.18 -6.50
C GLU A 54 -39.37 -48.87 -5.71
N LEU A 55 -40.01 -47.79 -6.18
CA LEU A 55 -40.18 -46.53 -5.47
C LEU A 55 -41.63 -46.43 -4.99
N GLY A 56 -41.93 -47.06 -3.85
CA GLY A 56 -43.28 -47.26 -3.32
C GLY A 56 -44.09 -45.97 -3.10
N ILE A 57 -44.84 -45.56 -4.12
CA ILE A 57 -45.94 -44.60 -4.04
C ILE A 57 -47.22 -45.27 -4.56
N GLU A 58 -47.79 -46.16 -3.75
CA GLU A 58 -49.19 -46.51 -3.91
C GLU A 58 -50.04 -45.40 -3.29
N GLY A 59 -50.99 -44.88 -4.08
CA GLY A 59 -52.15 -44.17 -3.55
C GLY A 59 -52.26 -42.70 -3.93
N ASP A 60 -52.27 -42.38 -5.22
CA ASP A 60 -52.97 -41.18 -5.67
C ASP A 60 -53.64 -41.45 -7.03
N THR A 61 -54.90 -41.07 -7.18
CA THR A 61 -55.71 -41.42 -8.36
C THR A 61 -55.14 -40.69 -9.58
N PRO A 62 -55.04 -41.30 -10.79
CA PRO A 62 -54.38 -40.67 -11.95
C PRO A 62 -54.92 -39.29 -12.36
N GLN A 63 -56.15 -38.96 -11.96
CA GLN A 63 -56.76 -37.64 -12.19
C GLN A 63 -56.28 -36.57 -11.19
N ASP A 64 -56.01 -36.93 -9.93
CA ASP A 64 -55.50 -36.00 -8.92
C ASP A 64 -54.03 -35.64 -9.16
N THR A 65 -53.24 -36.57 -9.72
CA THR A 65 -51.84 -36.29 -10.11
C THR A 65 -51.76 -35.33 -11.29
N LEU A 66 -52.67 -35.46 -12.27
CA LEU A 66 -52.72 -34.58 -13.44
C LEU A 66 -53.21 -33.18 -13.09
N ASN A 67 -54.26 -33.05 -12.26
CA ASN A 67 -54.72 -31.75 -11.80
C ASN A 67 -53.68 -31.04 -10.93
N THR A 68 -52.92 -31.80 -10.12
CA THR A 68 -51.81 -31.24 -9.33
C THR A 68 -50.63 -30.82 -10.19
N LEU A 69 -50.26 -31.59 -11.23
CA LEU A 69 -49.20 -31.22 -12.16
C LEU A 69 -49.57 -29.99 -13.00
N VAL A 70 -50.82 -29.90 -13.46
CA VAL A 70 -51.34 -28.74 -14.19
C VAL A 70 -51.45 -27.52 -13.27
N GLY A 71 -51.82 -27.72 -12.00
CA GLY A 71 -51.79 -26.68 -10.96
C GLY A 71 -50.38 -26.16 -10.71
N LYS A 72 -49.39 -27.05 -10.53
CA LYS A 72 -47.98 -26.69 -10.32
C LYS A 72 -47.36 -26.03 -11.56
N LEU A 73 -47.77 -26.42 -12.77
CA LEU A 73 -47.31 -25.78 -14.00
C LEU A 73 -47.88 -24.37 -14.15
N GLY A 74 -49.15 -24.16 -13.78
CA GLY A 74 -49.77 -22.84 -13.73
C GLY A 74 -49.13 -21.93 -12.67
N GLU A 75 -48.69 -22.49 -11.55
CA GLU A 75 -47.98 -21.78 -10.49
C GLU A 75 -46.56 -21.36 -10.92
N VAL A 76 -45.83 -22.24 -11.62
CA VAL A 76 -44.51 -21.91 -12.19
C VAL A 76 -44.61 -20.83 -13.28
N GLN A 77 -45.65 -20.84 -14.11
CA GLN A 77 -45.88 -19.78 -15.09
C GLN A 77 -46.22 -18.43 -14.43
N ARG A 78 -47.02 -18.43 -13.37
CA ARG A 78 -47.27 -17.23 -12.56
C ARG A 78 -45.99 -16.70 -11.93
N GLN A 79 -45.19 -17.58 -11.34
CA GLN A 79 -43.93 -17.22 -10.70
C GLN A 79 -42.91 -16.67 -11.69
N GLN A 80 -42.86 -17.17 -12.93
CA GLN A 80 -42.06 -16.56 -13.99
C GLN A 80 -42.53 -15.15 -14.34
N GLY A 81 -43.84 -14.92 -14.40
CA GLY A 81 -44.41 -13.59 -14.65
C GLY A 81 -44.03 -12.59 -13.57
N ASP A 82 -44.13 -12.98 -12.31
CA ASP A 82 -43.81 -12.12 -11.16
C ASP A 82 -42.29 -11.82 -11.09
N ILE A 83 -41.42 -12.81 -11.32
CA ILE A 83 -39.96 -12.61 -11.37
C ILE A 83 -39.54 -11.67 -12.50
N MET A 84 -40.20 -11.74 -13.67
CA MET A 84 -39.93 -10.82 -14.77
C MET A 84 -40.37 -9.39 -14.45
N LYS A 85 -41.46 -9.22 -13.70
CA LYS A 85 -41.94 -7.92 -13.25
C LYS A 85 -41.00 -7.31 -12.21
N GLU A 86 -40.61 -8.08 -11.19
CA GLU A 86 -39.65 -7.66 -10.17
C GLU A 86 -38.28 -7.32 -10.77
N ASN A 87 -37.78 -8.10 -11.72
CA ASN A 87 -36.53 -7.77 -12.42
C ASN A 87 -36.61 -6.44 -13.19
N ARG A 88 -37.78 -6.10 -13.73
CA ARG A 88 -37.98 -4.83 -14.43
C ARG A 88 -37.98 -3.66 -13.46
N GLU A 89 -38.68 -3.80 -12.33
CA GLU A 89 -38.72 -2.80 -11.25
C GLU A 89 -37.32 -2.60 -10.63
N LEU A 90 -36.57 -3.68 -10.35
CA LEU A 90 -35.19 -3.61 -9.85
C LEU A 90 -34.22 -2.93 -10.83
N LYS A 91 -34.45 -3.08 -12.13
CA LYS A 91 -33.64 -2.44 -13.17
C LYS A 91 -33.92 -0.94 -13.27
N GLU A 92 -35.17 -0.53 -13.09
CA GLU A 92 -35.54 0.89 -13.01
C GLU A 92 -35.02 1.56 -11.74
N GLU A 93 -35.09 0.87 -10.60
CA GLU A 93 -34.54 1.38 -9.34
C GLU A 93 -33.01 1.51 -9.41
N ASN A 94 -32.30 0.53 -9.97
CA ASN A 94 -30.87 0.65 -10.23
C ASN A 94 -30.52 1.84 -11.13
N ARG A 95 -31.31 2.09 -12.19
CA ARG A 95 -31.10 3.25 -13.07
C ARG A 95 -31.31 4.57 -12.31
N LYS A 96 -32.29 4.62 -11.41
CA LYS A 96 -32.57 5.78 -10.55
C LYS A 96 -31.45 5.99 -9.52
N LEU A 97 -30.95 4.93 -8.91
CA LEU A 97 -29.81 4.97 -7.98
C LEU A 97 -28.53 5.42 -8.68
N GLN A 98 -28.25 4.93 -9.89
CA GLN A 98 -27.12 5.38 -10.70
C GLN A 98 -27.22 6.86 -11.06
N ALA A 99 -28.41 7.34 -11.45
CA ALA A 99 -28.63 8.76 -11.72
C ALA A 99 -28.45 9.62 -10.46
N SER A 100 -28.90 9.12 -9.29
CA SER A 100 -28.73 9.79 -8.01
C SER A 100 -27.26 9.84 -7.57
N ASN A 101 -26.48 8.77 -7.77
CA ASN A 101 -25.05 8.75 -7.49
C ASN A 101 -24.27 9.76 -8.34
N GLY A 102 -24.58 9.86 -9.65
CA GLY A 102 -23.97 10.87 -10.50
C GLY A 102 -24.24 12.31 -10.06
N GLN A 103 -25.43 12.57 -9.48
CA GLN A 103 -25.74 13.89 -8.91
C GLN A 103 -25.00 14.16 -7.60
N VAL A 104 -24.76 13.13 -6.78
CA VAL A 104 -23.97 13.25 -5.55
C VAL A 104 -22.50 13.51 -5.88
N ASP A 105 -21.95 12.79 -6.86
CA ASP A 105 -20.56 12.98 -7.31
C ASP A 105 -20.32 14.38 -7.88
N GLN A 106 -21.29 14.93 -8.64
CA GLN A 106 -21.23 16.32 -9.10
C GLN A 106 -21.20 17.31 -7.93
N ARG A 107 -22.06 17.13 -6.92
CA ARG A 107 -22.08 18.02 -5.74
C ARG A 107 -20.80 17.91 -4.91
N ILE A 108 -20.21 16.72 -4.84
CA ILE A 108 -18.94 16.52 -4.16
C ILE A 108 -17.80 17.19 -4.93
N ALA A 109 -17.75 17.04 -6.26
CA ALA A 109 -16.76 17.70 -7.10
C ALA A 109 -16.86 19.24 -6.99
N ASP A 110 -18.08 19.79 -7.01
CA ASP A 110 -18.34 21.22 -6.83
C ASP A 110 -17.89 21.68 -5.44
N ALA A 111 -18.24 20.95 -4.38
CA ALA A 111 -17.85 21.29 -3.00
C ALA A 111 -16.34 21.19 -2.76
N VAL A 112 -15.67 20.23 -3.39
CA VAL A 112 -14.21 20.06 -3.33
C VAL A 112 -13.51 21.19 -4.06
N SER A 113 -13.96 21.55 -5.27
CA SER A 113 -13.42 22.69 -6.01
C SER A 113 -13.58 24.00 -5.23
N ASP A 114 -14.74 24.22 -4.60
CA ASP A 114 -14.98 25.39 -3.74
C ASP A 114 -14.07 25.41 -2.50
N ALA A 115 -13.76 24.24 -1.93
CA ALA A 115 -12.84 24.12 -0.81
C ALA A 115 -11.38 24.37 -1.23
N GLU A 116 -10.96 23.88 -2.40
CA GLU A 116 -9.64 24.14 -2.98
C GLU A 116 -9.44 25.63 -3.30
N ASP A 117 -10.45 26.30 -3.85
CA ASP A 117 -10.40 27.74 -4.10
C ASP A 117 -10.28 28.57 -2.81
N ARG A 118 -10.99 28.16 -1.75
CA ARG A 118 -10.89 28.83 -0.44
C ARG A 118 -9.52 28.63 0.19
N THR A 119 -8.95 27.43 0.08
CA THR A 119 -7.62 27.12 0.64
C THR A 119 -6.50 27.81 -0.15
N GLN A 120 -6.58 27.87 -1.47
CA GLN A 120 -5.62 28.63 -2.28
C GLN A 120 -5.67 30.13 -1.98
N LYS A 121 -6.86 30.72 -1.84
CA LYS A 121 -7.00 32.13 -1.46
C LYS A 121 -6.44 32.40 -0.06
N ALA A 122 -6.70 31.52 0.91
CA ALA A 122 -6.13 31.64 2.25
C ALA A 122 -4.59 31.56 2.24
N LEU A 123 -4.03 30.62 1.46
CA LEU A 123 -2.58 30.46 1.32
C LEU A 123 -1.93 31.67 0.63
N ALA A 124 -2.57 32.22 -0.40
CA ALA A 124 -2.10 33.44 -1.08
C ALA A 124 -2.08 34.63 -0.12
N GLN A 125 -3.15 34.82 0.66
CA GLN A 125 -3.20 35.88 1.69
C GLN A 125 -2.13 35.71 2.77
N GLN A 126 -1.86 34.47 3.19
CA GLN A 126 -0.81 34.18 4.18
C GLN A 126 0.58 34.48 3.62
N LYS A 127 0.85 34.15 2.35
CA LYS A 127 2.11 34.52 1.68
C LYS A 127 2.30 36.03 1.59
N THR A 128 1.26 36.77 1.18
CA THR A 128 1.32 38.24 1.14
C THR A 128 1.59 38.82 2.53
N THR A 129 0.89 38.34 3.55
CA THR A 129 1.06 38.80 4.94
C THR A 129 2.48 38.51 5.48
N LEU A 130 3.08 37.38 5.10
CA LEU A 130 4.46 37.04 5.45
C LEU A 130 5.48 37.89 4.68
N THR A 131 5.24 38.18 3.40
CA THR A 131 6.08 39.08 2.60
C THR A 131 6.04 40.51 3.13
N ASP A 132 4.88 41.00 3.57
CA ASP A 132 4.75 42.33 4.15
C ASP A 132 5.48 42.45 5.50
N GLN A 133 5.38 41.43 6.36
CA GLN A 133 6.17 41.35 7.60
C GLN A 133 7.68 41.31 7.35
N PHE A 134 8.10 40.57 6.31
CA PHE A 134 9.50 40.50 5.93
C PHE A 134 10.03 41.84 5.40
N ASN A 135 9.24 42.54 4.57
CA ASN A 135 9.59 43.88 4.09
C ASN A 135 9.64 44.93 5.22
N ALA A 136 8.75 44.83 6.22
CA ALA A 136 8.78 45.71 7.38
C ALA A 136 10.04 45.50 8.25
N MET A 137 10.47 44.25 8.46
CA MET A 137 11.74 43.94 9.12
C MET A 137 12.94 44.43 8.31
N LEU A 138 12.93 44.25 6.99
CA LEU A 138 14.01 44.69 6.12
C LEU A 138 14.14 46.22 6.06
N ALA A 139 13.03 46.95 6.08
CA ALA A 139 13.02 48.41 6.20
C ALA A 139 13.58 48.89 7.56
N GLY A 140 13.42 48.09 8.62
CA GLY A 140 14.05 48.33 9.93
C GLY A 140 15.56 48.07 9.95
N LEU A 141 16.10 47.35 8.95
CA LEU A 141 17.53 47.02 8.84
C LEU A 141 18.27 47.84 7.78
N ALA A 142 17.62 48.78 7.08
CA ALA A 142 18.28 49.65 6.11
C ALA A 142 19.27 50.61 6.81
N PRO A 143 20.56 50.64 6.41
CA PRO A 143 21.57 51.43 7.09
C PRO A 143 21.60 52.88 6.56
N GLY A 144 21.24 53.83 7.41
CA GLY A 144 21.38 55.26 7.17
C GLY A 144 21.81 55.98 8.45
N GLY A 145 23.06 56.45 8.48
CA GLY A 145 23.72 56.98 9.67
C GLY A 145 23.49 58.47 9.95
N ALA A 146 23.89 58.81 11.19
CA ALA A 146 24.28 60.11 11.76
C ALA A 146 23.17 61.10 12.19
N SER A 147 22.97 61.27 13.50
CA SER A 147 23.58 62.37 14.29
C SER A 147 22.99 62.51 15.71
N SER A 148 23.90 62.52 16.70
CA SER A 148 23.92 63.28 17.97
C SER A 148 22.62 63.49 18.79
N SER A 149 22.61 63.04 20.04
CA SER A 149 22.72 63.94 21.22
C SER A 149 22.53 63.21 22.57
N THR A 150 23.28 63.71 23.56
CA THR A 150 22.97 63.80 25.01
C THR A 150 23.16 62.59 25.95
N THR A 151 24.24 62.71 26.75
CA THR A 151 24.33 62.50 28.22
C THR A 151 24.10 61.12 28.82
N THR A 152 25.21 60.43 29.11
CA THR A 152 25.35 59.48 30.22
C THR A 152 26.08 60.12 31.39
N ALA A 153 25.41 60.18 32.54
CA ALA A 153 26.03 60.18 33.86
C ALA A 153 25.05 59.53 34.84
N GLN A 154 25.16 58.21 35.00
CA GLN A 154 24.60 57.49 36.13
C GLN A 154 25.77 56.89 36.91
N THR A 155 26.09 57.56 38.01
CA THR A 155 27.09 57.17 38.99
C THR A 155 26.57 56.02 39.82
N GLY A 156 27.48 55.12 40.19
CA GLY A 156 27.18 53.89 40.90
C GLY A 156 26.66 54.05 42.33
N GLY A 157 26.19 52.91 42.80
CA GLY A 157 25.88 52.60 44.18
C GLY A 157 25.21 51.24 44.27
N ASP A 158 25.95 50.14 44.04
CA ASP A 158 25.77 48.90 44.81
C ASP A 158 26.87 47.87 44.51
N ILE A 159 27.61 47.47 45.55
CA ILE A 159 28.55 46.33 45.55
C ILE A 159 28.04 45.34 46.60
N PRO A 160 27.82 44.06 46.25
CA PRO A 160 27.78 43.01 47.24
C PRO A 160 29.14 42.31 47.37
N VAL A 161 29.69 42.50 48.57
CA VAL A 161 30.54 41.63 49.40
C VAL A 161 31.02 40.29 48.82
N GLY A 162 32.35 40.11 48.75
CA GLY A 162 32.92 38.78 48.55
C GLY A 162 34.35 38.68 48.01
N LEU A 163 35.26 39.59 48.35
CA LEU A 163 36.69 39.43 48.02
C LEU A 163 37.51 40.04 49.15
N GLY A 164 38.01 39.17 50.04
CA GLY A 164 38.84 39.54 51.17
C GLY A 164 40.16 40.16 50.69
N LEU A 165 40.37 41.43 51.04
CA LEU A 165 41.68 42.06 51.10
C LEU A 165 41.77 42.80 52.43
N GLU A 166 42.73 42.36 53.23
CA GLU A 166 43.13 42.94 54.51
C GLU A 166 43.79 44.31 54.28
N PRO A 167 43.43 45.37 55.02
CA PRO A 167 44.04 46.68 54.87
C PRO A 167 45.14 46.86 55.93
N GLY A 168 46.39 46.99 55.47
CA GLY A 168 47.49 47.37 56.34
C GLY A 168 48.77 47.52 55.57
N PHE A 169 49.21 48.76 55.34
CA PHE A 169 50.30 49.36 56.12
C PHE A 169 50.64 50.75 55.57
N SER A 170 50.84 51.62 56.55
CA SER A 170 51.12 53.05 56.51
C SER A 170 52.59 53.39 56.28
N GLY A 171 52.83 54.58 55.72
CA GLY A 171 53.88 55.48 56.23
C GLY A 171 54.80 56.12 55.19
N GLY A 172 54.84 57.47 55.22
CA GLY A 172 55.96 58.37 54.87
C GLY A 172 56.40 58.36 53.40
N GLY A 173 56.46 59.48 52.68
CA GLY A 173 57.10 60.72 53.08
C GLY A 173 58.30 60.96 52.14
N ASP A 174 58.10 61.92 51.23
CA ASP A 174 59.07 62.68 50.44
C ASP A 174 59.83 62.08 49.23
N ALA A 175 59.59 62.78 48.12
CA ALA A 175 60.47 63.22 47.05
C ALA A 175 61.31 62.18 46.26
N ASP A 176 60.92 62.05 44.99
CA ASP A 176 61.74 61.65 43.84
C ASP A 176 62.38 60.26 43.92
N GLY A 177 61.57 59.25 43.58
CA GLY A 177 61.96 57.86 43.64
C GLY A 177 61.19 56.98 42.67
N PHE A 178 61.05 57.39 41.41
CA PHE A 178 60.76 56.42 40.36
C PHE A 178 62.05 55.62 40.09
N ARG A 179 62.18 54.44 40.70
CA ARG A 179 63.12 53.43 40.20
C ARG A 179 62.49 52.75 38.99
N TRP A 180 62.98 53.11 37.81
CA TRP A 180 62.77 52.31 36.63
C TRP A 180 63.43 50.95 36.83
N LEU A 181 62.61 49.90 36.89
CA LEU A 181 63.04 48.52 36.75
C LEU A 181 62.94 48.19 35.26
N ASP A 182 64.07 47.83 34.64
CA ASP A 182 64.07 47.39 33.25
C ASP A 182 63.13 46.17 33.09
N PRO A 183 62.27 46.15 32.06
CA PRO A 183 61.36 45.04 31.83
C PRO A 183 62.17 43.77 31.53
N GLN A 184 61.94 42.70 32.30
CA GLN A 184 62.63 41.41 32.11
C GLN A 184 62.31 40.74 30.77
N ASP A 185 61.34 41.26 30.02
CA ASP A 185 60.88 40.72 28.74
C ASP A 185 61.63 41.30 27.52
N GLY A 186 62.73 42.03 27.76
CA GLY A 186 63.58 42.56 26.69
C GLY A 186 64.46 41.46 26.07
N VAL A 187 64.15 41.03 24.84
CA VAL A 187 64.96 40.06 24.09
C VAL A 187 66.13 40.81 23.41
N PRO A 188 67.40 40.43 23.63
CA PRO A 188 68.52 41.08 22.95
C PRO A 188 68.52 40.74 21.45
N ALA A 189 68.60 41.77 20.61
CA ALA A 189 68.70 41.61 19.16
C ALA A 189 70.03 40.94 18.78
N GLU A 190 69.96 39.86 18.01
CA GLU A 190 71.11 39.09 17.54
C GLU A 190 71.91 39.90 16.51
N GLN A 191 73.23 40.05 16.72
CA GLN A 191 74.10 40.85 15.86
C GLN A 191 74.37 40.12 14.54
N GLN A 192 73.73 40.59 13.46
CA GLN A 192 74.20 40.34 12.11
C GLN A 192 74.32 41.65 11.33
N GLY A 193 75.55 42.11 11.17
CA GLY A 193 75.94 43.06 10.13
C GLY A 193 75.43 44.50 10.26
N GLY A 194 75.98 45.26 11.22
CA GLY A 194 76.25 46.69 11.06
C GLY A 194 75.08 47.63 10.72
N GLN A 195 74.11 47.78 11.65
CA GLN A 195 73.46 49.05 12.01
C GLN A 195 72.59 48.78 13.25
N GLY A 196 72.79 49.54 14.34
CA GLY A 196 72.15 49.30 15.62
C GLY A 196 70.63 49.46 15.57
N GLN A 197 69.89 48.38 15.83
CA GLN A 197 68.44 48.42 16.01
C GLN A 197 68.10 48.63 17.49
N THR A 198 67.09 49.46 17.73
CA THR A 198 66.46 49.68 19.05
C THR A 198 65.80 48.39 19.56
N PRO A 199 65.82 48.12 20.88
CA PRO A 199 65.15 46.96 21.47
C PRO A 199 63.67 46.99 21.12
N HIS A 200 63.14 45.86 20.65
CA HIS A 200 61.75 45.70 20.23
C HIS A 200 61.03 44.73 21.19
N PHE A 201 59.82 45.08 21.56
CA PHE A 201 58.92 44.18 22.27
C PHE A 201 58.20 43.29 21.25
N ALA A 202 57.95 42.03 21.59
CA ALA A 202 57.18 41.14 20.74
C ALA A 202 55.76 41.69 20.55
N THR A 203 55.49 42.35 19.43
CA THR A 203 54.15 42.78 19.03
C THR A 203 53.37 41.61 18.46
N SER A 204 53.13 40.57 19.27
CA SER A 204 52.17 39.50 18.93
C SER A 204 51.74 38.66 20.15
N PHE A 205 51.06 39.29 21.11
CA PHE A 205 50.37 38.54 22.18
C PHE A 205 49.10 37.79 21.70
N LEU A 206 48.73 37.93 20.43
CA LEU A 206 47.46 37.43 19.88
C LEU A 206 47.63 36.28 18.87
N GLU A 207 48.81 36.10 18.28
CA GLU A 207 49.00 35.10 17.23
C GLU A 207 49.34 33.72 17.77
N ASP A 208 49.94 33.63 18.97
CA ASP A 208 50.38 32.37 19.54
C ASP A 208 50.08 32.24 21.05
N ASN A 209 48.83 32.53 21.41
CA ASN A 209 48.32 32.27 22.76
C ASN A 209 47.82 30.81 22.87
N PRO A 210 47.68 30.23 24.09
CA PRO A 210 47.22 28.85 24.25
C PRO A 210 45.85 28.59 23.61
N ILE A 211 44.94 29.57 23.60
CA ILE A 211 43.64 29.47 22.93
C ILE A 211 43.78 29.47 21.41
N THR A 212 44.71 30.24 20.83
CA THR A 212 44.99 30.26 19.39
C THR A 212 45.69 28.98 18.96
N ARG A 213 46.56 28.40 19.81
CA ARG A 213 47.14 27.07 19.57
C ARG A 213 46.11 25.98 19.67
N GLU A 214 45.22 26.05 20.65
CA GLU A 214 44.15 25.08 20.85
C GLU A 214 43.10 25.21 19.73
N LYS A 215 42.73 26.43 19.34
CA LYS A 215 41.90 26.71 18.16
C LYS A 215 42.57 26.24 16.89
N ASN A 216 43.83 26.54 16.63
CA ASN A 216 44.57 26.06 15.46
C ASN A 216 44.81 24.55 15.54
N ALA A 217 44.89 23.94 16.72
CA ALA A 217 44.95 22.49 16.89
C ALA A 217 43.57 21.84 16.69
N LEU A 218 42.47 22.51 17.06
CA LEU A 218 41.09 22.10 16.82
C LEU A 218 40.70 22.30 15.36
N GLU A 219 41.14 23.37 14.72
CA GLU A 219 40.96 23.64 13.28
C GLU A 219 41.88 22.72 12.46
N ARG A 220 43.11 22.43 12.92
CA ARG A 220 43.91 21.34 12.33
C ARG A 220 43.22 20.00 12.56
N ASN A 221 42.76 19.66 13.76
CA ASN A 221 42.03 18.41 14.01
C ASN A 221 40.70 18.35 13.26
N ALA A 222 40.02 19.46 13.00
CA ALA A 222 38.81 19.56 12.20
C ALA A 222 39.12 19.48 10.69
N ASN A 223 40.25 20.03 10.25
CA ASN A 223 40.76 19.80 8.90
C ASN A 223 41.34 18.38 8.74
N HIS A 224 41.73 17.71 9.83
CA HIS A 224 42.02 16.26 9.89
C HIS A 224 40.73 15.43 10.13
N ARG A 225 39.60 16.04 10.50
CA ARG A 225 38.24 15.47 10.40
C ARG A 225 37.71 15.48 8.95
N GLN A 226 38.62 15.55 7.98
CA GLN A 226 38.40 14.99 6.63
C GLN A 226 38.05 13.49 6.64
N GLY A 227 38.10 12.84 7.81
CA GLY A 227 37.76 11.46 8.04
C GLY A 227 36.31 11.15 8.37
N LEU A 228 35.39 12.12 8.52
CA LEU A 228 33.97 11.77 8.70
C LEU A 228 33.33 11.55 7.34
N ASP A 229 33.10 10.28 6.99
CA ASP A 229 32.37 9.91 5.78
C ASP A 229 31.09 9.17 6.14
N GLN A 230 30.05 9.46 5.37
CA GLN A 230 28.72 8.92 5.59
C GLN A 230 28.45 7.86 4.52
N LEU A 231 27.63 6.86 4.86
CA LEU A 231 27.15 5.94 3.84
C LEU A 231 26.30 6.72 2.84
N HIS A 232 26.48 6.41 1.56
CA HIS A 232 25.62 6.95 0.53
C HIS A 232 24.86 5.83 -0.15
N LEU A 233 23.57 6.03 -0.32
CA LEU A 233 22.78 5.22 -1.23
C LEU A 233 22.94 5.81 -2.62
N ASN A 234 23.50 5.02 -3.53
CA ASN A 234 23.69 5.39 -4.92
C ASN A 234 22.63 4.73 -5.79
N VAL A 235 21.87 5.55 -6.52
CA VAL A 235 20.90 5.15 -7.53
C VAL A 235 21.43 5.55 -8.90
N ASN A 236 21.45 4.62 -9.86
CA ASN A 236 21.99 4.86 -11.19
C ASN A 236 21.05 4.42 -12.33
N TYR A 237 21.51 4.61 -13.57
CA TYR A 237 20.78 4.31 -14.79
C TYR A 237 20.26 2.87 -14.90
N SER A 238 20.90 1.89 -14.26
CA SER A 238 20.45 0.48 -14.33
C SER A 238 19.07 0.25 -13.71
N LEU A 239 18.58 1.18 -12.87
CA LEU A 239 17.24 1.12 -12.29
C LEU A 239 16.13 1.49 -13.30
N LYS A 240 16.49 2.01 -14.49
CA LYS A 240 15.56 2.51 -15.51
C LYS A 240 14.47 1.52 -15.88
N THR A 241 14.80 0.23 -16.09
CA THR A 241 13.82 -0.79 -16.49
C THR A 241 12.73 -0.97 -15.43
N LEU A 242 13.09 -0.91 -14.15
CA LEU A 242 12.13 -1.01 -13.04
C LEU A 242 11.27 0.25 -12.95
N VAL A 243 11.89 1.42 -13.09
CA VAL A 243 11.20 2.72 -13.09
C VAL A 243 10.19 2.82 -14.22
N GLU A 244 10.56 2.41 -15.44
CA GLU A 244 9.68 2.38 -16.60
C GLU A 244 8.53 1.38 -16.44
N ALA A 245 8.79 0.21 -15.85
CA ALA A 245 7.74 -0.78 -15.57
C ALA A 245 6.72 -0.25 -14.56
N LEU A 246 7.16 0.42 -13.49
CA LEU A 246 6.27 1.04 -12.51
C LEU A 246 5.52 2.25 -13.09
N ASP A 247 6.19 3.15 -13.81
CA ASP A 247 5.53 4.33 -14.39
C ASP A 247 4.53 3.95 -15.48
N GLY A 248 4.85 2.95 -16.29
CA GLY A 248 3.95 2.35 -17.27
C GLY A 248 2.75 1.66 -16.63
N ALA A 249 2.91 1.14 -15.41
CA ALA A 249 1.84 0.64 -14.57
C ALA A 249 1.05 1.76 -13.85
N GLY A 250 1.39 3.04 -14.03
CA GLY A 250 0.75 4.14 -13.30
C GLY A 250 1.20 4.27 -11.83
N LEU A 251 2.30 3.61 -11.47
CA LEU A 251 2.86 3.59 -10.13
C LEU A 251 4.14 4.44 -10.05
N GLY A 252 4.41 4.94 -8.85
CA GLY A 252 5.69 5.51 -8.47
C GLY A 252 6.18 4.87 -7.18
N PHE A 253 7.40 5.21 -6.78
CA PHE A 253 7.89 4.82 -5.47
C PHE A 253 8.86 5.83 -4.89
N ASP A 254 8.85 5.91 -3.57
CA ASP A 254 9.92 6.54 -2.79
C ASP A 254 10.81 5.44 -2.21
N LEU A 255 12.06 5.78 -2.00
CA LEU A 255 13.03 4.88 -1.40
C LEU A 255 13.50 5.47 -0.09
N ILE A 256 13.32 4.73 0.99
CA ILE A 256 13.65 5.14 2.35
C ILE A 256 14.72 4.20 2.88
N ILE A 257 15.78 4.74 3.45
CA ILE A 257 16.87 3.96 4.06
C ILE A 257 17.08 4.36 5.51
N ASP A 258 17.07 3.35 6.37
CA ASP A 258 17.25 3.46 7.81
C ASP A 258 18.46 2.64 8.23
N GLU A 259 19.56 3.28 8.64
CA GLU A 259 20.63 2.57 9.36
C GLU A 259 20.14 2.27 10.78
N THR A 260 20.38 1.07 11.31
CA THR A 260 19.94 0.67 12.64
C THR A 260 20.42 1.69 13.70
N GLY A 261 19.48 2.42 14.30
CA GLY A 261 19.77 3.45 15.30
C GLY A 261 20.35 4.76 14.75
N GLY A 262 20.22 5.00 13.44
CA GLY A 262 20.56 6.24 12.74
C GLY A 262 19.34 6.97 12.17
N PRO A 263 19.52 8.17 11.59
CA PRO A 263 18.44 8.93 10.96
C PRO A 263 18.00 8.28 9.64
N SER A 264 16.68 8.34 9.38
CA SER A 264 16.08 7.95 8.11
C SER A 264 16.46 8.94 7.00
N ALA A 265 16.84 8.43 5.83
CA ALA A 265 17.01 9.22 4.63
C ALA A 265 16.03 8.76 3.55
N GLU A 266 15.53 9.70 2.73
CA GLU A 266 14.52 9.43 1.72
C GLU A 266 14.91 10.01 0.36
N LEU A 267 14.76 9.20 -0.69
CA LEU A 267 14.87 9.61 -2.09
C LEU A 267 13.49 9.56 -2.73
N LYS A 268 13.01 10.72 -3.20
CA LYS A 268 11.69 10.84 -3.81
C LYS A 268 11.68 10.34 -5.24
N TRP A 269 10.50 9.92 -5.71
CA TRP A 269 10.28 9.50 -7.09
C TRP A 269 10.82 10.48 -8.15
N ALA A 270 10.63 11.78 -7.97
CA ALA A 270 11.12 12.80 -8.91
C ALA A 270 12.66 12.81 -9.04
N ASP A 271 13.37 12.56 -7.93
CA ASP A 271 14.83 12.47 -7.92
C ASP A 271 15.31 11.15 -8.54
N ILE A 272 14.57 10.06 -8.32
CA ILE A 272 14.81 8.75 -8.94
C ILE A 272 14.66 8.86 -10.46
N LEU A 273 13.62 9.52 -10.95
CA LEU A 273 13.42 9.78 -12.39
C LEU A 273 14.60 10.53 -13.00
N GLN A 274 15.14 11.53 -12.29
CA GLN A 274 16.35 12.21 -12.73
C GLN A 274 17.58 11.28 -12.71
N ALA A 275 17.70 10.42 -11.69
CA ALA A 275 18.80 9.46 -11.55
C ALA A 275 18.91 8.51 -12.75
N VAL A 276 17.76 8.06 -13.26
CA VAL A 276 17.70 7.15 -14.41
C VAL A 276 17.75 7.85 -15.77
N SER A 277 17.74 9.18 -15.80
CA SER A 277 17.82 9.98 -17.04
C SER A 277 19.24 10.37 -17.45
N GLY A 278 20.24 10.18 -16.59
CA GLY A 278 21.64 10.42 -16.95
C GLY A 278 22.63 10.30 -15.80
N TRP A 279 22.46 11.11 -14.74
CA TRP A 279 23.43 11.20 -13.64
C TRP A 279 22.97 10.42 -12.41
N SER A 280 23.85 9.59 -11.84
CA SER A 280 23.54 8.88 -10.60
C SER A 280 23.22 9.84 -9.46
N ARG A 281 22.22 9.49 -8.65
CA ARG A 281 21.89 10.22 -7.41
C ARG A 281 22.51 9.51 -6.22
N ARG A 282 23.17 10.28 -5.36
CA ARG A 282 23.70 9.81 -4.08
C ARG A 282 22.91 10.46 -2.96
N LEU A 283 22.36 9.64 -2.07
CA LEU A 283 21.66 10.08 -0.88
C LEU A 283 22.52 9.72 0.35
N PRO A 284 23.12 10.70 1.04
CA PRO A 284 23.77 10.46 2.33
C PRO A 284 22.78 9.89 3.37
N PHE A 285 23.20 8.89 4.16
CA PHE A 285 22.38 8.30 5.22
C PHE A 285 23.23 7.68 6.35
N GLY A 286 22.62 7.52 7.52
CA GLY A 286 23.27 6.89 8.67
C GLY A 286 24.15 7.84 9.48
N LYS A 287 24.99 7.29 10.37
CA LYS A 287 25.93 8.07 11.17
C LYS A 287 27.27 8.26 10.44
N ASP A 288 27.90 9.39 10.68
CA ASP A 288 29.27 9.64 10.23
C ASP A 288 30.21 8.56 10.80
N LYS A 289 31.13 8.08 9.96
CA LYS A 289 32.14 7.08 10.31
C LYS A 289 33.53 7.70 10.17
N ASP A 290 34.41 7.41 11.12
CA ASP A 290 35.81 7.86 11.06
C ASP A 290 36.60 7.09 9.97
N LEU A 291 37.38 7.82 9.17
CA LEU A 291 38.22 7.34 8.09
C LEU A 291 39.63 7.97 8.16
N PRO A 292 40.70 7.15 8.00
CA PRO A 292 40.68 5.69 7.95
C PRO A 292 40.30 5.10 9.32
N GLY A 293 39.39 4.12 9.33
CA GLY A 293 38.85 3.52 10.55
C GLY A 293 38.81 1.99 10.48
N PRO A 294 38.49 1.30 11.59
CA PRO A 294 38.32 -0.14 11.60
C PRO A 294 37.12 -0.56 10.73
N ASP A 295 37.09 -1.84 10.35
CA ASP A 295 35.94 -2.42 9.65
C ASP A 295 34.67 -2.22 10.48
N TYR A 296 33.62 -1.70 9.84
CA TYR A 296 32.32 -1.50 10.45
C TYR A 296 31.28 -2.40 9.79
N ASN A 297 30.48 -3.07 10.61
CA ASN A 297 29.27 -3.77 10.15
C ASN A 297 28.07 -2.87 10.42
N SER A 298 27.39 -2.44 9.36
CA SER A 298 26.19 -1.62 9.46
C SER A 298 25.01 -2.42 8.93
N GLY A 299 23.98 -2.56 9.76
CA GLY A 299 22.68 -3.12 9.37
C GLY A 299 21.69 -1.98 9.14
N GLY A 300 20.71 -2.22 8.28
CA GLY A 300 19.66 -1.25 8.03
C GLY A 300 18.49 -1.84 7.27
N THR A 301 17.44 -1.05 7.14
CA THR A 301 16.25 -1.40 6.36
C THR A 301 16.17 -0.51 5.14
N LEU A 302 16.03 -1.11 3.97
CA LEU A 302 15.67 -0.42 2.74
C LEU A 302 14.19 -0.64 2.48
N THR A 303 13.42 0.44 2.50
CA THR A 303 11.97 0.42 2.27
C THR A 303 11.66 1.03 0.92
N LEU A 304 10.98 0.25 0.07
CA LEU A 304 10.41 0.74 -1.19
C LEU A 304 8.92 1.05 -0.97
N ARG A 305 8.56 2.33 -0.90
CA ARG A 305 7.19 2.77 -0.66
C ARG A 305 6.49 3.04 -2.00
N LEU A 306 5.72 2.06 -2.46
CA LEU A 306 4.90 2.18 -3.67
C LEU A 306 3.72 3.13 -3.46
N PHE A 307 3.40 3.93 -4.48
CA PHE A 307 2.21 4.77 -4.50
C PHE A 307 1.61 4.86 -5.91
N VAL A 308 0.32 5.21 -5.97
CA VAL A 308 -0.37 5.47 -7.24
C VAL A 308 0.05 6.85 -7.76
N ASN A 309 0.70 6.87 -8.93
CA ASN A 309 1.18 8.09 -9.57
C ASN A 309 0.20 8.62 -10.64
N LYS A 310 -0.54 7.72 -11.29
CA LYS A 310 -1.56 8.04 -12.32
C LYS A 310 -2.87 7.32 -11.96
N GLY A 311 -4.00 8.01 -12.09
CA GLY A 311 -5.31 7.45 -11.75
C GLY A 311 -5.68 6.24 -12.61
N PHE A 312 -6.16 5.17 -11.98
CA PHE A 312 -6.65 3.97 -12.66
C PHE A 312 -8.15 4.09 -12.94
N THR A 313 -8.56 3.98 -14.20
CA THR A 313 -9.96 4.18 -14.63
C THR A 313 -10.78 2.89 -14.72
N GLN A 314 -10.42 1.85 -13.95
CA GLN A 314 -11.05 0.51 -13.87
C GLN A 314 -10.59 -0.52 -14.93
N THR A 315 -9.43 -1.15 -14.68
CA THR A 315 -9.03 -2.39 -15.36
C THR A 315 -8.45 -3.38 -14.36
N LEU A 316 -8.75 -4.66 -14.54
CA LEU A 316 -7.95 -5.74 -13.96
C LEU A 316 -6.54 -5.63 -14.54
N ALA A 317 -5.51 -5.56 -13.70
CA ALA A 317 -4.14 -5.41 -14.15
C ALA A 317 -3.20 -6.38 -13.44
N ASN A 318 -2.19 -6.85 -14.17
CA ASN A 318 -1.10 -7.69 -13.67
C ASN A 318 0.20 -7.16 -14.27
N PHE A 319 0.91 -6.36 -13.50
CA PHE A 319 2.16 -5.74 -13.92
C PHE A 319 3.34 -6.56 -13.43
N HIS A 320 4.20 -6.95 -14.36
CA HIS A 320 5.46 -7.60 -14.02
C HIS A 320 6.50 -6.54 -13.67
N ILE A 321 6.99 -6.59 -12.43
CA ILE A 321 8.06 -5.73 -11.95
C ILE A 321 9.36 -6.54 -11.96
N PRO A 322 10.37 -6.14 -12.74
CA PRO A 322 11.63 -6.86 -12.82
C PRO A 322 12.39 -6.79 -11.48
N SER A 323 13.41 -7.63 -11.34
CA SER A 323 14.34 -7.57 -10.21
C SER A 323 14.95 -6.18 -10.08
N LEU A 324 15.04 -5.68 -8.85
CA LEU A 324 15.68 -4.40 -8.57
C LEU A 324 17.19 -4.50 -8.83
N SER A 325 17.70 -3.58 -9.65
CA SER A 325 19.11 -3.41 -9.96
C SER A 325 19.43 -1.92 -10.11
N GLY A 326 20.69 -1.53 -9.92
CA GLY A 326 21.09 -0.11 -10.01
C GLY A 326 20.99 0.68 -8.72
N ILE A 327 20.79 0.00 -7.58
CA ILE A 327 20.89 0.57 -6.24
C ILE A 327 22.09 -0.07 -5.54
N ALA A 328 22.96 0.75 -4.98
CA ALA A 328 24.12 0.29 -4.23
C ALA A 328 24.36 1.17 -3.00
N VAL A 329 24.82 0.58 -1.91
CA VAL A 329 25.34 1.31 -0.75
C VAL A 329 26.84 1.50 -0.98
N ILE A 330 27.29 2.75 -0.95
CA ILE A 330 28.71 3.09 -1.07
C ILE A 330 29.22 3.65 0.27
N PRO A 331 30.41 3.24 0.71
CA PRO A 331 30.98 3.63 2.00
C PRO A 331 31.74 4.96 1.99
N PHE A 332 31.81 5.68 0.85
CA PHE A 332 32.60 6.90 0.76
C PHE A 332 32.05 7.96 -0.21
N SER A 333 32.39 9.22 0.04
CA SER A 333 31.99 10.39 -0.74
C SER A 333 32.97 10.73 -1.89
N GLY A 334 34.27 10.43 -1.75
CA GLY A 334 35.22 10.56 -2.87
C GLY A 334 36.73 10.61 -2.58
N HIS A 335 37.18 10.55 -1.33
CA HIS A 335 38.59 10.84 -1.00
C HIS A 335 39.47 9.62 -0.69
N ILE A 336 38.88 8.48 -0.31
CA ILE A 336 39.60 7.25 0.03
C ILE A 336 38.86 6.08 -0.62
N VAL A 337 39.56 5.21 -1.37
CA VAL A 337 38.96 4.02 -1.98
C VAL A 337 39.05 2.85 -0.99
N PRO A 338 37.94 2.35 -0.45
CA PRO A 338 37.95 1.23 0.48
C PRO A 338 38.10 -0.11 -0.23
N ASN A 339 38.54 -1.13 0.50
CA ASN A 339 38.73 -2.50 -0.02
C ASN A 339 37.44 -3.07 -0.66
N LYS A 340 36.27 -2.70 -0.12
CA LYS A 340 34.96 -2.98 -0.72
C LYS A 340 34.34 -1.66 -1.18
N PRO A 341 34.32 -1.35 -2.48
CA PRO A 341 33.92 -0.03 -2.97
C PRO A 341 32.40 0.21 -2.92
N TYR A 342 31.59 -0.85 -2.91
CA TYR A 342 30.13 -0.77 -2.79
C TYR A 342 29.53 -2.13 -2.42
N GLU A 343 28.27 -2.12 -1.99
CA GLU A 343 27.41 -3.30 -1.93
C GLU A 343 26.13 -3.09 -2.74
N SER A 344 25.84 -4.01 -3.66
CA SER A 344 24.63 -3.94 -4.48
C SER A 344 23.40 -4.40 -3.70
N VAL A 345 22.31 -3.66 -3.85
CA VAL A 345 20.99 -4.11 -3.40
C VAL A 345 20.28 -4.77 -4.56
N ILE A 346 19.91 -6.04 -4.39
CA ILE A 346 19.18 -6.83 -5.39
C ILE A 346 17.92 -7.42 -4.78
N THR A 347 16.85 -7.49 -5.56
CA THR A 347 15.61 -8.18 -5.19
C THR A 347 15.20 -9.15 -6.29
N SER A 348 14.37 -10.13 -5.96
CA SER A 348 13.68 -10.91 -6.99
C SER A 348 12.66 -10.04 -7.73
N ALA A 349 12.35 -10.41 -8.97
CA ALA A 349 11.20 -9.88 -9.69
C ALA A 349 9.89 -10.26 -8.96
N PHE A 350 8.86 -9.43 -9.10
CA PHE A 350 7.54 -9.66 -8.50
C PHE A 350 6.44 -9.14 -9.42
N ASN A 351 5.18 -9.45 -9.11
CA ASN A 351 4.04 -8.92 -9.85
C ASN A 351 3.19 -8.03 -8.94
N VAL A 352 2.69 -6.92 -9.47
CA VAL A 352 1.69 -6.07 -8.82
C VAL A 352 0.37 -6.27 -9.54
N ARG A 353 -0.68 -6.65 -8.79
CA ARG A 353 -2.00 -6.96 -9.34
C ARG A 353 -3.03 -5.98 -8.80
N PHE A 354 -3.86 -5.46 -9.70
CA PHE A 354 -5.00 -4.64 -9.37
C PHE A 354 -6.26 -5.44 -9.68
N ILE A 355 -7.02 -5.75 -8.64
CA ILE A 355 -8.29 -6.45 -8.72
C ILE A 355 -9.35 -5.48 -8.21
N PRO A 356 -10.18 -4.90 -9.09
CA PRO A 356 -11.20 -3.94 -8.67
C PRO A 356 -12.28 -4.63 -7.84
N GLU A 357 -13.03 -3.84 -7.08
CA GLU A 357 -14.23 -4.33 -6.42
C GLU A 357 -15.22 -4.93 -7.44
N ASN A 358 -15.97 -5.95 -7.01
CA ASN A 358 -16.96 -6.65 -7.84
C ASN A 358 -16.39 -7.37 -9.09
N SER A 359 -15.07 -7.59 -9.17
CA SER A 359 -14.43 -8.39 -10.22
C SER A 359 -14.91 -9.85 -10.27
N GLY A 360 -15.55 -10.32 -9.19
CA GLY A 360 -16.15 -11.63 -9.09
C GLY A 360 -17.47 -11.63 -8.34
N SER A 361 -18.17 -12.75 -8.39
CA SER A 361 -19.42 -13.02 -7.69
C SER A 361 -19.30 -14.26 -6.80
N VAL A 362 -20.10 -14.29 -5.74
CA VAL A 362 -20.21 -15.45 -4.84
C VAL A 362 -21.62 -16.01 -4.97
N ILE A 363 -21.71 -17.28 -5.34
CA ILE A 363 -22.97 -18.00 -5.51
C ILE A 363 -23.03 -19.09 -4.44
N VAL A 364 -24.10 -19.09 -3.64
CA VAL A 364 -24.39 -20.14 -2.65
C VAL A 364 -25.58 -20.95 -3.14
N ASN A 365 -25.41 -22.27 -3.27
CA ASN A 365 -26.45 -23.15 -3.80
C ASN A 365 -26.67 -24.40 -2.91
N PRO A 366 -27.88 -24.62 -2.38
CA PRO A 366 -29.02 -23.70 -2.38
C PRO A 366 -28.76 -22.48 -1.46
N PRO A 367 -29.34 -21.30 -1.75
CA PRO A 367 -29.19 -20.12 -0.90
C PRO A 367 -30.01 -20.22 0.41
N LEU A 368 -31.08 -21.03 0.41
CA LEU A 368 -31.89 -21.33 1.59
C LEU A 368 -31.78 -22.82 1.93
N ILE A 369 -31.23 -23.12 3.10
CA ILE A 369 -31.10 -24.48 3.61
C ILE A 369 -32.30 -24.78 4.52
N ARG A 370 -33.20 -25.65 4.08
CA ARG A 370 -34.34 -26.09 4.87
C ARG A 370 -33.95 -27.29 5.73
N MET A 371 -33.76 -27.05 7.02
CA MET A 371 -33.48 -28.11 8.01
C MET A 371 -34.72 -28.92 8.40
N GLY A 372 -35.93 -28.47 8.08
CA GLY A 372 -37.17 -29.17 8.43
C GLY A 372 -37.42 -29.20 9.95
N HIS A 373 -38.06 -30.27 10.44
CA HIS A 373 -38.51 -30.39 11.82
C HIS A 373 -37.60 -31.29 12.65
N PHE A 374 -37.35 -30.90 13.89
CA PHE A 374 -36.64 -31.66 14.91
C PHE A 374 -37.64 -32.00 16.02
N TYR A 375 -37.84 -33.29 16.31
CA TYR A 375 -38.80 -33.72 17.32
C TYR A 375 -38.07 -34.08 18.61
N ALA A 376 -38.32 -33.32 19.68
CA ALA A 376 -37.69 -33.51 20.97
C ALA A 376 -37.90 -34.92 21.56
N SER A 377 -39.01 -35.58 21.21
CA SER A 377 -39.33 -36.95 21.64
C SER A 377 -38.59 -38.06 20.88
N TYR A 378 -37.94 -37.75 19.75
CA TYR A 378 -37.30 -38.74 18.88
C TYR A 378 -35.84 -38.39 18.63
N LYS A 379 -34.93 -39.10 19.33
CA LYS A 379 -33.48 -38.86 19.26
C LYS A 379 -32.89 -38.88 17.85
N GLU A 380 -33.44 -39.72 16.98
CA GLU A 380 -32.98 -39.87 15.59
C GLU A 380 -33.19 -38.58 14.77
N THR A 381 -34.11 -37.72 15.19
CA THR A 381 -34.43 -36.47 14.49
C THR A 381 -33.63 -35.28 15.00
N LEU A 382 -32.82 -35.46 16.06
CA LEU A 382 -32.06 -34.41 16.75
C LEU A 382 -30.71 -34.07 16.09
N SER A 383 -30.44 -34.65 14.92
CA SER A 383 -29.27 -34.35 14.11
C SER A 383 -29.67 -34.38 12.64
N ARG A 384 -29.27 -33.35 11.89
CA ARG A 384 -29.51 -33.29 10.44
C ARG A 384 -28.38 -32.60 9.74
N GLN A 385 -28.06 -33.11 8.55
CA GLN A 385 -27.03 -32.58 7.68
C GLN A 385 -27.63 -32.24 6.32
N VAL A 386 -27.29 -31.08 5.79
CA VAL A 386 -27.71 -30.65 4.45
C VAL A 386 -26.48 -30.12 3.70
N PRO A 387 -26.17 -30.68 2.51
CA PRO A 387 -25.07 -30.17 1.70
C PRO A 387 -25.46 -28.87 1.01
N PHE A 388 -24.48 -28.02 0.79
CA PHE A 388 -24.58 -26.83 -0.06
C PHE A 388 -23.21 -26.53 -0.67
N THR A 389 -23.20 -25.72 -1.73
CA THR A 389 -21.98 -25.32 -2.41
C THR A 389 -21.78 -23.81 -2.33
N VAL A 390 -20.52 -23.39 -2.31
CA VAL A 390 -20.12 -22.00 -2.49
C VAL A 390 -19.21 -21.94 -3.71
N THR A 391 -19.60 -21.13 -4.68
CA THR A 391 -18.84 -20.89 -5.90
C THR A 391 -18.41 -19.44 -5.95
N ALA A 392 -17.11 -19.20 -6.06
CA ALA A 392 -16.56 -17.91 -6.44
C ALA A 392 -16.33 -17.92 -7.95
N GLN A 393 -16.83 -16.92 -8.65
CA GLN A 393 -16.75 -16.82 -10.11
C GLN A 393 -16.19 -15.45 -10.52
N GLN A 394 -15.37 -15.43 -11.56
CA GLN A 394 -14.92 -14.23 -12.25
C GLN A 394 -16.07 -13.62 -13.05
N ASN A 395 -16.38 -12.35 -12.83
CA ASN A 395 -17.41 -11.63 -13.60
C ASN A 395 -16.84 -10.98 -14.85
N THR A 396 -15.59 -10.52 -14.78
CA THR A 396 -14.95 -9.73 -15.83
C THR A 396 -13.65 -10.39 -16.24
N GLY A 397 -13.49 -10.62 -17.54
CA GLY A 397 -12.23 -11.08 -18.11
C GLY A 397 -11.13 -10.06 -17.83
N THR A 398 -9.90 -10.53 -17.58
CA THR A 398 -8.79 -9.62 -17.33
C THR A 398 -8.34 -8.89 -18.60
N GLY A 399 -8.61 -9.47 -19.78
CA GLY A 399 -7.99 -9.04 -21.04
C GLY A 399 -6.48 -9.27 -21.09
N LEU A 400 -5.90 -9.93 -20.08
CA LEU A 400 -4.46 -10.16 -19.94
C LEU A 400 -4.08 -11.55 -20.45
N VAL A 401 -2.91 -11.62 -21.09
CA VAL A 401 -2.26 -12.86 -21.50
C VAL A 401 -0.78 -12.76 -21.08
N PRO A 402 -0.25 -13.69 -20.28
CA PRO A 402 -0.89 -14.89 -19.75
C PRO A 402 -1.85 -14.60 -18.57
N PRO A 403 -2.77 -15.52 -18.25
CA PRO A 403 -3.62 -15.42 -17.07
C PRO A 403 -2.79 -15.46 -15.78
N PHE A 404 -3.38 -15.03 -14.67
CA PHE A 404 -2.72 -15.09 -13.36
C PHE A 404 -3.58 -15.81 -12.33
N ILE A 405 -2.92 -16.38 -11.32
CA ILE A 405 -3.59 -17.09 -10.23
C ILE A 405 -3.86 -16.11 -9.09
N ALA A 406 -5.11 -15.95 -8.71
CA ALA A 406 -5.56 -15.18 -7.57
C ALA A 406 -5.98 -16.12 -6.41
N PRO A 407 -5.19 -16.20 -5.32
CA PRO A 407 -5.58 -16.94 -4.14
C PRO A 407 -6.80 -16.30 -3.46
N LEU A 408 -7.72 -17.14 -3.01
CA LEU A 408 -8.99 -16.74 -2.39
C LEU A 408 -9.10 -17.28 -0.96
N ASN A 409 -9.59 -16.41 -0.08
CA ASN A 409 -10.12 -16.78 1.22
C ASN A 409 -11.65 -16.74 1.22
N ILE A 410 -12.26 -17.56 2.05
CA ILE A 410 -13.68 -17.60 2.36
C ILE A 410 -13.89 -17.38 3.85
N LYS A 411 -14.92 -16.59 4.20
CA LYS A 411 -15.34 -16.31 5.57
C LYS A 411 -16.85 -16.42 5.67
N PHE A 412 -17.31 -17.21 6.63
CA PHE A 412 -18.72 -17.31 6.99
C PHE A 412 -19.01 -16.34 8.13
N LYS A 413 -19.62 -15.19 7.81
CA LYS A 413 -20.01 -14.18 8.79
C LYS A 413 -21.32 -14.57 9.45
N THR A 414 -21.34 -14.55 10.78
CA THR A 414 -22.53 -14.87 11.56
C THR A 414 -23.44 -13.67 11.80
N ASN A 415 -22.95 -12.46 11.52
CA ASN A 415 -23.70 -11.22 11.72
C ASN A 415 -24.16 -11.03 13.19
N GLY A 416 -23.33 -11.48 14.15
CA GLY A 416 -23.54 -11.26 15.58
C GLY A 416 -24.29 -12.37 16.31
N LEU A 417 -24.52 -13.54 15.67
CA LEU A 417 -25.10 -14.69 16.35
C LEU A 417 -24.15 -15.25 17.42
N GLN A 418 -24.72 -15.83 18.48
CA GLN A 418 -23.92 -16.40 19.57
C GLN A 418 -23.15 -17.64 19.11
N LEU A 419 -21.83 -17.57 19.25
CA LEU A 419 -20.91 -18.65 18.90
C LEU A 419 -20.68 -19.61 20.08
N ALA A 420 -20.42 -20.87 19.75
CA ALA A 420 -19.98 -21.92 20.67
C ALA A 420 -18.82 -22.73 20.04
N ASP A 421 -18.29 -23.71 20.78
CA ASP A 421 -17.21 -24.61 20.34
C ASP A 421 -15.98 -23.87 19.78
N ASN A 422 -15.58 -22.78 20.44
CA ASN A 422 -14.49 -21.89 19.99
C ASN A 422 -14.74 -21.32 18.58
N GLY A 423 -15.97 -20.90 18.29
CA GLY A 423 -16.36 -20.29 17.02
C GLY A 423 -16.69 -21.29 15.91
N ARG A 424 -16.80 -22.59 16.20
CA ARG A 424 -17.11 -23.62 15.20
C ARG A 424 -18.60 -23.93 15.06
N SER A 425 -19.40 -23.43 15.99
CA SER A 425 -20.85 -23.58 15.96
C SER A 425 -21.56 -22.29 16.34
N VAL A 426 -22.78 -22.15 15.86
CA VAL A 426 -23.71 -21.07 16.21
C VAL A 426 -24.82 -21.66 17.05
N VAL A 427 -25.10 -21.07 18.21
CA VAL A 427 -26.24 -21.44 19.05
C VAL A 427 -27.53 -20.97 18.37
N LEU A 428 -28.51 -21.86 18.28
CA LEU A 428 -29.78 -21.59 17.59
C LEU A 428 -30.82 -21.07 18.59
N TYR A 429 -31.49 -19.98 18.24
CA TYR A 429 -32.54 -19.35 19.03
C TYR A 429 -33.89 -19.48 18.33
N ASN A 430 -34.94 -19.71 19.09
CA ASN A 430 -36.30 -19.71 18.56
C ASN A 430 -36.80 -18.27 18.30
N THR A 431 -37.96 -18.13 17.65
CA THR A 431 -38.60 -16.83 17.37
C THR A 431 -38.97 -16.03 18.63
N LYS A 432 -38.91 -16.63 19.82
CA LYS A 432 -39.11 -15.97 21.13
C LYS A 432 -37.79 -15.51 21.76
N GLY A 433 -36.65 -15.68 21.08
CA GLY A 433 -35.33 -15.31 21.59
C GLY A 433 -34.79 -16.26 22.67
N GLN A 434 -35.33 -17.47 22.79
CA GLN A 434 -34.84 -18.48 23.73
C GLN A 434 -33.90 -19.46 23.01
N PRO A 435 -32.80 -19.90 23.65
CA PRO A 435 -31.91 -20.89 23.06
C PRO A 435 -32.67 -22.21 22.88
N THR A 436 -32.57 -22.83 21.70
CA THR A 436 -33.29 -24.07 21.37
C THR A 436 -32.67 -25.31 22.02
N GLY A 437 -31.46 -25.20 22.59
CA GLY A 437 -30.63 -26.33 23.00
C GLY A 437 -29.93 -27.03 21.82
N MET A 438 -29.96 -26.41 20.63
CA MET A 438 -29.29 -26.91 19.43
C MET A 438 -28.27 -25.90 18.88
N LYS A 439 -27.34 -26.41 18.09
CA LYS A 439 -26.29 -25.64 17.43
C LYS A 439 -26.17 -25.99 15.96
N LEU A 440 -25.76 -25.02 15.15
CA LEU A 440 -25.42 -25.18 13.74
C LEU A 440 -23.89 -25.14 13.58
N SER A 441 -23.33 -26.13 12.90
CA SER A 441 -21.93 -26.12 12.44
C SER A 441 -21.88 -26.25 10.92
N VAL A 442 -20.79 -25.78 10.32
CA VAL A 442 -20.50 -25.97 8.90
C VAL A 442 -19.14 -26.66 8.77
N SER A 443 -19.00 -27.60 7.83
CA SER A 443 -17.73 -28.25 7.53
C SER A 443 -17.50 -28.35 6.04
N ASP A 444 -16.25 -28.18 5.61
CA ASP A 444 -15.80 -28.43 4.24
C ASP A 444 -15.86 -29.93 3.96
N THR A 445 -16.56 -30.33 2.90
CA THR A 445 -16.82 -31.74 2.58
C THR A 445 -15.55 -32.47 2.12
N ASP A 446 -14.64 -31.78 1.42
CA ASP A 446 -13.46 -32.39 0.83
C ASP A 446 -12.40 -32.69 1.90
N SER A 447 -12.22 -31.76 2.82
CA SER A 447 -11.19 -31.83 3.88
C SER A 447 -11.71 -32.36 5.21
N GLY A 448 -13.04 -32.39 5.41
CA GLY A 448 -13.68 -32.70 6.69
C GLY A 448 -13.46 -31.64 7.78
N LYS A 449 -12.80 -30.52 7.46
CA LYS A 449 -12.48 -29.48 8.44
C LYS A 449 -13.71 -28.64 8.75
N SER A 450 -14.00 -28.49 10.04
CA SER A 450 -15.04 -27.59 10.51
C SER A 450 -14.64 -26.12 10.26
N VAL A 451 -15.61 -25.36 9.76
CA VAL A 451 -15.52 -23.92 9.56
C VAL A 451 -15.37 -23.23 10.92
N ILE A 452 -14.42 -22.31 11.01
CA ILE A 452 -14.35 -21.36 12.12
C ILE A 452 -15.07 -20.10 11.65
N PHE A 453 -16.23 -19.84 12.24
CA PHE A 453 -17.04 -18.69 11.89
C PHE A 453 -16.31 -17.38 12.17
N ASP A 454 -16.67 -16.36 11.39
CA ASP A 454 -16.07 -15.02 11.44
C ASP A 454 -14.55 -14.98 11.22
N THR A 455 -13.94 -16.08 10.77
CA THR A 455 -12.50 -16.21 10.48
C THR A 455 -12.30 -16.52 9.00
N ALA A 456 -11.31 -15.89 8.38
CA ALA A 456 -10.95 -16.16 6.99
C ALA A 456 -10.20 -17.49 6.89
N MET A 457 -10.59 -18.33 5.93
CA MET A 457 -9.97 -19.62 5.65
C MET A 457 -9.66 -19.73 4.15
N LYS A 458 -8.65 -20.52 3.77
CA LYS A 458 -8.33 -20.73 2.35
C LYS A 458 -9.51 -21.39 1.63
N MET A 459 -9.98 -20.77 0.56
CA MET A 459 -10.99 -21.34 -0.35
C MET A 459 -10.34 -22.13 -1.48
N GLY A 460 -9.31 -21.55 -2.09
CA GLY A 460 -8.63 -22.09 -3.27
C GLY A 460 -7.97 -21.00 -4.09
N ASP A 461 -7.48 -21.38 -5.26
CA ASP A 461 -6.72 -20.49 -6.13
C ASP A 461 -7.49 -20.34 -7.46
N MET A 462 -7.96 -19.13 -7.76
CA MET A 462 -8.75 -18.84 -8.96
C MET A 462 -7.82 -18.49 -10.13
N ASN A 463 -7.99 -19.16 -11.26
CA ASN A 463 -7.31 -18.78 -12.49
C ASN A 463 -8.03 -17.59 -13.15
N MET A 464 -7.40 -16.43 -13.18
CA MET A 464 -7.96 -15.19 -13.72
C MET A 464 -7.59 -15.07 -15.18
N GLY A 465 -8.53 -15.46 -16.04
CA GLY A 465 -8.37 -15.56 -17.49
C GLY A 465 -8.54 -14.24 -18.22
N SER A 466 -8.14 -14.22 -19.50
CA SER A 466 -8.57 -13.19 -20.46
C SER A 466 -10.09 -13.17 -20.58
N ASP A 467 -10.71 -14.35 -20.56
CA ASP A 467 -12.15 -14.57 -20.50
C ASP A 467 -12.61 -14.72 -19.05
N ALA A 468 -13.86 -14.34 -18.76
CA ALA A 468 -14.46 -14.39 -17.43
C ALA A 468 -14.85 -15.83 -17.01
N THR A 469 -13.87 -16.75 -17.01
CA THR A 469 -14.09 -18.19 -16.79
C THR A 469 -13.56 -18.69 -15.45
N GLY A 470 -12.75 -17.87 -14.76
CA GLY A 470 -12.18 -18.22 -13.47
C GLY A 470 -13.26 -18.62 -12.47
N THR A 471 -13.16 -19.84 -11.93
CA THR A 471 -14.14 -20.36 -10.97
C THR A 471 -13.43 -21.19 -9.90
N VAL A 472 -13.86 -21.03 -8.66
CA VAL A 472 -13.47 -21.89 -7.53
C VAL A 472 -14.74 -22.36 -6.84
N LEU A 473 -14.92 -23.67 -6.72
CA LEU A 473 -16.07 -24.29 -6.09
C LEU A 473 -15.64 -25.02 -4.82
N LYS A 474 -16.42 -24.86 -3.76
CA LYS A 474 -16.26 -25.60 -2.51
C LYS A 474 -17.58 -26.19 -2.03
N ASN A 475 -17.52 -27.45 -1.62
CA ASN A 475 -18.66 -28.18 -1.07
C ASN A 475 -18.62 -28.10 0.46
N TYR A 476 -19.78 -27.83 1.06
CA TYR A 476 -19.95 -27.75 2.50
C TYR A 476 -21.14 -28.58 2.96
N ILE A 477 -21.10 -28.98 4.23
CA ILE A 477 -22.23 -29.57 4.93
C ILE A 477 -22.60 -28.66 6.09
N ALA A 478 -23.86 -28.24 6.14
CA ALA A 478 -24.45 -27.61 7.31
C ALA A 478 -25.06 -28.69 8.20
N LYS A 479 -24.66 -28.74 9.48
CA LYS A 479 -25.13 -29.72 10.46
C LYS A 479 -25.80 -29.01 11.63
N VAL A 480 -27.05 -29.38 11.92
CA VAL A 480 -27.72 -29.03 13.17
C VAL A 480 -27.69 -30.25 14.09
N GLU A 481 -27.30 -30.04 15.34
CA GLU A 481 -27.30 -31.07 16.38
C GLU A 481 -27.55 -30.46 17.77
N THR A 482 -27.80 -31.31 18.76
CA THR A 482 -28.03 -30.87 20.14
C THR A 482 -26.74 -30.43 20.83
N ILE A 483 -26.89 -29.48 21.77
CA ILE A 483 -25.83 -29.10 22.69
C ILE A 483 -25.92 -30.05 23.89
N PRO A 484 -24.84 -30.80 24.21
CA PRO A 484 -24.87 -31.74 25.34
C PRO A 484 -25.19 -31.03 26.66
N GLY A 485 -26.20 -31.52 27.38
CA GLY A 485 -26.59 -31.01 28.69
C GLY A 485 -27.57 -29.84 28.68
N GLU A 486 -27.91 -29.27 27.51
CA GLU A 486 -28.87 -28.18 27.39
C GLU A 486 -30.31 -28.69 27.18
N PRO A 487 -31.33 -28.07 27.81
CA PRO A 487 -32.72 -28.43 27.58
C PRO A 487 -33.17 -28.01 26.17
N LEU A 488 -34.04 -28.83 25.56
CA LEU A 488 -34.63 -28.52 24.26
C LEU A 488 -35.85 -27.61 24.42
N ASN A 489 -35.77 -26.41 23.86
CA ASN A 489 -36.88 -25.46 23.82
C ASN A 489 -37.53 -25.47 22.43
N VAL A 490 -38.80 -25.84 22.37
CA VAL A 490 -39.55 -25.92 21.12
C VAL A 490 -39.88 -24.55 20.53
N GLY A 491 -39.91 -24.47 19.21
CA GLY A 491 -40.27 -23.27 18.46
C GLY A 491 -39.60 -23.25 17.10
N GLU A 492 -40.10 -22.38 16.22
CA GLU A 492 -39.45 -22.09 14.96
C GLU A 492 -38.12 -21.37 15.20
N PHE A 493 -37.11 -21.66 14.39
CA PHE A 493 -35.82 -20.97 14.41
C PHE A 493 -35.33 -20.76 12.98
N SER A 494 -34.57 -19.69 12.78
CA SER A 494 -33.93 -19.37 11.52
C SER A 494 -32.63 -18.62 11.79
N VAL A 495 -31.60 -18.87 10.98
CA VAL A 495 -30.34 -18.13 11.03
C VAL A 495 -29.98 -17.64 9.64
N ALA A 496 -29.43 -16.43 9.59
CA ALA A 496 -28.93 -15.81 8.36
C ALA A 496 -27.42 -15.60 8.50
N MET A 497 -26.66 -16.05 7.51
CA MET A 497 -25.21 -15.95 7.49
C MET A 497 -24.78 -15.37 6.15
N THR A 498 -23.70 -14.59 6.16
CA THR A 498 -23.15 -14.00 4.95
C THR A 498 -21.84 -14.70 4.59
N VAL A 499 -21.76 -15.25 3.38
CA VAL A 499 -20.52 -15.82 2.87
C VAL A 499 -19.76 -14.72 2.14
N VAL A 500 -18.53 -14.47 2.58
CA VAL A 500 -17.64 -13.46 1.99
C VAL A 500 -16.42 -14.17 1.41
N VAL A 501 -16.11 -13.88 0.15
CA VAL A 501 -14.90 -14.35 -0.52
C VAL A 501 -14.00 -13.14 -0.77
N THR A 502 -12.71 -13.26 -0.48
CA THR A 502 -11.72 -12.17 -0.62
C THR A 502 -10.50 -12.65 -1.36
N TYR A 503 -9.99 -11.82 -2.28
CA TYR A 503 -8.67 -11.98 -2.87
C TYR A 503 -7.58 -11.74 -1.81
N ILE A 504 -6.44 -12.42 -1.93
CA ILE A 504 -5.27 -12.31 -1.04
C ILE A 504 -4.13 -11.58 -1.76
#